data_AF-A0A1Q9XKT9-F1
#
_entry.id   AF-A0A1Q9XKT9-F1
#
_cell.length_a   1.000
_cell.length_b   1.000
_cell.length_c   1.000
_cell.angle_alpha   90.00
_cell.angle_beta   90.00
_cell.angle_gamma   90.00
#
_symmetry.space_group_name_H-M   'P 1'
#
loop_
_entity.id
_entity.type
_entity.pdbx_description
1 polymer ?
#
loop_
_entity_poly.entity_id
_entity_poly.type
_entity_poly.pdbx_seq_one_letter_code
_entity_poly.pdbx_strand_id
1 'polypeptide(L)'
;MQTFNKAPAFSSIRTALISAVTCTSVLLVGCAGSPSSQVASTTKAEYFPQCYEPVTQLRSSDDAMSRSVAIGAVTGGLMGALGGALVDDEKRGRNAAIGAAGGALAGGALAYYNQRQQQISDDNARLASYATDINTNNQNIDRNIRYATAAQSCYQQAFTQLRADRKANKISDADGRKRLAEIVSGLNETNALLAKVDGRTGENVNTYTQAYEKDLQTVGVERKEVTKVATAKQPKPTAKVTKEVITTEQSLQKAQAKQKESQQVASRGRTLISDVCNNPDMGDWAPASCKA
;
A
#
# COMPACT_ATOMS: atom_id res chain seq x y z
N MET A 1 28.88 2.41 73.34
CA MET A 1 28.12 3.66 73.15
C MET A 1 28.04 3.92 71.64
N GLN A 2 26.90 4.22 71.01
CA GLN A 2 26.07 5.45 71.13
C GLN A 2 26.91 6.72 70.80
N THR A 3 26.51 7.62 69.88
CA THR A 3 25.17 7.87 69.29
C THR A 3 25.22 8.45 67.85
N PHE A 4 24.06 8.80 67.26
CA PHE A 4 23.85 9.15 65.85
C PHE A 4 24.10 10.62 65.43
N ASN A 5 24.39 10.81 64.12
CA ASN A 5 24.00 11.90 63.21
C ASN A 5 24.22 13.38 63.58
N LYS A 6 24.85 14.14 62.66
CA LYS A 6 24.11 15.02 61.70
C LYS A 6 25.01 15.70 60.65
N ALA A 7 24.45 15.86 59.46
CA ALA A 7 24.73 16.84 58.41
C ALA A 7 23.35 17.31 57.85
N PRO A 8 23.22 18.25 56.89
CA PRO A 8 24.23 19.05 56.18
C PRO A 8 23.93 20.57 56.14
N ALA A 9 24.81 21.36 55.49
CA ALA A 9 24.44 22.58 54.74
C ALA A 9 25.60 23.04 53.83
N PHE A 10 25.32 23.40 52.57
CA PHE A 10 26.24 24.11 51.66
C PHE A 10 25.45 25.08 50.76
N SER A 11 25.80 26.37 50.76
CA SER A 11 25.15 27.46 50.00
C SER A 11 25.91 28.79 50.25
N SER A 12 26.00 29.80 49.37
CA SER A 12 25.91 29.90 47.89
C SER A 12 26.40 31.30 47.45
N ILE A 13 27.39 31.40 46.54
CA ILE A 13 27.87 32.64 45.88
C ILE A 13 28.31 32.23 44.46
N ARG A 14 27.61 32.49 43.32
CA ARG A 14 27.25 33.76 42.63
C ARG A 14 28.50 34.58 42.22
N THR A 15 28.81 34.96 40.98
CA THR A 15 28.18 34.90 39.63
C THR A 15 29.29 35.28 38.58
N ALA A 16 29.19 35.28 37.24
CA ALA A 16 28.14 35.02 36.23
C ALA A 16 28.77 34.74 34.82
N LEU A 17 27.94 34.29 33.86
CA LEU A 17 27.98 34.56 32.41
C LEU A 17 29.32 34.57 31.61
N ILE A 18 29.59 33.48 30.88
CA ILE A 18 30.01 33.53 29.44
C ILE A 18 29.23 32.45 28.68
N SER A 19 28.84 32.72 27.43
CA SER A 19 27.96 31.86 26.62
C SER A 19 28.71 30.80 25.80
N ALA A 20 28.33 29.52 25.94
CA ALA A 20 28.65 28.46 24.99
C ALA A 20 27.61 27.33 25.04
N VAL A 21 26.61 27.35 24.14
CA VAL A 21 25.63 26.26 24.02
C VAL A 21 26.19 25.17 23.09
N THR A 22 27.05 24.31 23.62
CA THR A 22 27.63 23.16 22.91
C THR A 22 26.91 21.85 23.26
N CYS A 23 25.57 21.85 23.18
CA CYS A 23 24.76 20.64 23.20
C CYS A 23 24.55 20.12 21.77
N THR A 24 25.63 19.64 21.15
CA THR A 24 25.62 19.06 19.81
C THR A 24 25.93 17.55 19.91
N SER A 25 25.38 16.75 19.00
CA SER A 25 25.65 15.30 18.86
C SER A 25 25.06 14.36 19.92
N VAL A 26 23.84 14.63 20.41
CA VAL A 26 22.91 13.51 20.70
C VAL A 26 22.44 12.97 19.35
N LEU A 27 22.70 11.69 19.07
CA LEU A 27 22.40 11.06 17.77
C LEU A 27 20.90 10.79 17.58
N LEU A 28 20.15 11.85 17.29
CA LEU A 28 18.77 11.79 16.78
C LEU A 28 18.70 11.33 15.31
N VAL A 29 19.52 10.35 14.92
CA VAL A 29 19.37 9.60 13.66
C VAL A 29 18.35 8.47 13.87
N GLY A 30 17.19 8.87 14.39
CA GLY A 30 16.05 8.02 14.73
C GLY A 30 14.81 8.30 13.87
N CYS A 31 14.85 9.32 13.02
CA CYS A 31 13.95 9.42 11.88
C CYS A 31 14.31 8.33 10.87
N ALA A 32 13.84 7.11 11.13
CA ALA A 32 13.72 6.05 10.14
C ALA A 32 12.67 6.47 9.09
N GLY A 33 13.04 7.44 8.25
CA GLY A 33 12.33 7.69 7.00
C GLY A 33 12.42 6.41 6.18
N SER A 34 11.31 5.66 6.12
CA SER A 34 11.22 4.41 5.38
C SER A 34 11.80 4.60 3.98
N PRO A 35 12.62 3.66 3.46
CA PRO A 35 13.18 3.77 2.11
C PRO A 35 12.02 4.00 1.15
N SER A 36 12.03 5.16 0.49
CA SER A 36 10.84 5.83 -0.01
C SER A 36 10.11 4.94 -1.01
N SER A 37 9.10 4.21 -0.54
CA SER A 37 8.47 3.13 -1.31
C SER A 37 7.56 3.67 -2.41
N GLN A 38 7.55 4.99 -2.63
CA GLN A 38 6.86 5.67 -3.72
C GLN A 38 7.41 5.18 -5.05
N VAL A 39 6.53 4.90 -6.01
CA VAL A 39 6.96 4.53 -7.36
C VAL A 39 7.53 5.78 -8.02
N ALA A 40 8.82 5.72 -8.37
CA ALA A 40 9.55 6.80 -9.00
C ALA A 40 8.79 7.35 -10.22
N SER A 41 8.72 8.67 -10.35
CA SER A 41 8.10 9.34 -11.51
C SER A 41 9.07 9.33 -12.68
N THR A 42 9.25 8.17 -13.33
CA THR A 42 10.19 8.00 -14.45
C THR A 42 9.64 8.58 -15.76
N THR A 43 8.33 8.72 -15.88
CA THR A 43 7.66 9.21 -17.08
C THR A 43 7.63 10.74 -17.12
N LYS A 44 8.40 11.33 -18.02
CA LYS A 44 8.20 12.73 -18.45
C LYS A 44 7.12 12.76 -19.52
N ALA A 45 5.92 13.19 -19.16
CA ALA A 45 4.80 13.29 -20.10
C ALA A 45 4.94 14.54 -21.00
N GLU A 46 5.49 14.36 -22.20
CA GLU A 46 5.75 15.41 -23.20
C GLU A 46 4.86 15.23 -24.45
N TYR A 47 4.47 13.99 -24.77
CA TYR A 47 3.72 13.62 -25.96
C TYR A 47 2.30 13.11 -25.68
N PHE A 48 2.03 12.55 -24.49
CA PHE A 48 0.75 11.96 -24.11
C PHE A 48 0.29 12.34 -22.68
N PRO A 49 0.24 13.64 -22.31
CA PRO A 49 -0.19 14.07 -20.98
C PRO A 49 -1.58 13.56 -20.58
N GLN A 50 -2.51 13.44 -21.54
CA GLN A 50 -3.85 12.87 -21.33
C GLN A 50 -3.85 11.37 -20.96
N CYS A 51 -2.81 10.62 -21.36
CA CYS A 51 -2.63 9.23 -20.92
C CYS A 51 -1.91 9.13 -19.57
N TYR A 52 -1.16 10.18 -19.18
CA TYR A 52 -0.45 10.26 -17.92
C TYR A 52 -1.31 10.81 -16.76
N GLU A 53 -2.36 11.59 -17.05
CA GLU A 53 -3.25 12.14 -16.01
C GLU A 53 -3.81 11.07 -15.05
N PRO A 54 -4.33 9.90 -15.50
CA PRO A 54 -4.79 8.87 -14.58
C PRO A 54 -3.64 8.26 -13.76
N VAL A 55 -2.41 8.24 -14.28
CA VAL A 55 -1.21 7.77 -13.57
C VAL A 55 -0.87 8.69 -12.41
N THR A 56 -1.04 10.01 -12.56
CA THR A 56 -0.84 10.96 -11.46
C THR A 56 -1.93 10.84 -10.39
N GLN A 57 -3.19 10.56 -10.77
CA GLN A 57 -4.27 10.29 -9.83
C GLN A 57 -4.11 8.94 -9.09
N LEU A 58 -3.48 7.95 -9.73
CA LEU A 58 -3.06 6.69 -9.10
C LEU A 58 -1.90 6.90 -8.12
N ARG A 59 -0.89 7.72 -8.49
CA ARG A 59 0.21 8.12 -7.59
C ARG A 59 -0.29 8.88 -6.36
N SER A 60 -1.14 9.89 -6.53
CA SER A 60 -1.65 10.68 -5.40
C SER A 60 -2.47 9.82 -4.42
N SER A 61 -3.15 8.79 -4.93
CA SER A 61 -3.86 7.79 -4.12
C SER A 61 -2.88 6.92 -3.30
N ASP A 62 -1.77 6.47 -3.90
CA ASP A 62 -0.70 5.76 -3.17
C ASP A 62 0.05 6.66 -2.17
N ASP A 63 0.32 7.92 -2.51
CA ASP A 63 0.96 8.88 -1.61
C ASP A 63 0.09 9.24 -0.41
N ALA A 64 -1.21 9.47 -0.63
CA ALA A 64 -2.17 9.68 0.45
C ALA A 64 -2.26 8.44 1.36
N MET A 65 -2.33 7.23 0.78
CA MET A 65 -2.37 5.99 1.54
C MET A 65 -1.06 5.74 2.30
N SER A 66 0.10 6.09 1.72
CA SER A 66 1.42 6.00 2.35
C SER A 66 1.59 7.01 3.51
N ARG A 67 1.08 8.24 3.36
CA ARG A 67 1.05 9.25 4.43
C ARG A 67 0.08 8.87 5.55
N SER A 68 -1.07 8.32 5.22
CA SER A 68 -2.02 7.78 6.19
C SER A 68 -1.47 6.57 6.96
N VAL A 69 -0.55 5.78 6.38
CA VAL A 69 0.20 4.75 7.13
C VAL A 69 1.19 5.37 8.13
N ALA A 70 1.75 6.55 7.86
CA ALA A 70 2.62 7.24 8.81
C ALA A 70 1.86 7.78 10.05
N ILE A 71 0.62 8.25 9.85
CA ILE A 71 -0.26 8.72 10.94
C ILE A 71 -0.97 7.53 11.62
N GLY A 72 -1.40 6.55 10.85
CA GLY A 72 -1.94 5.26 11.29
C GLY A 72 -0.88 4.27 11.79
N ALA A 73 0.39 4.68 11.90
CA ALA A 73 1.47 3.85 12.42
C ALA A 73 1.18 3.42 13.88
N VAL A 74 0.51 4.30 14.63
CA VAL A 74 -0.05 4.07 15.97
C VAL A 74 -1.05 2.91 16.02
N THR A 75 -1.67 2.55 14.89
CA THR A 75 -2.78 1.59 14.78
C THR A 75 -2.41 0.25 14.12
N GLY A 76 -1.19 0.11 13.61
CA GLY A 76 -0.72 -1.15 13.03
C GLY A 76 0.68 -1.13 12.41
N GLY A 77 1.14 0.03 11.92
CA GLY A 77 2.43 0.15 11.24
C GLY A 77 3.66 -0.07 12.12
N LEU A 78 3.63 0.31 13.40
CA LEU A 78 4.82 0.30 14.26
C LEU A 78 5.35 -1.11 14.61
N MET A 79 4.51 -2.16 14.58
CA MET A 79 4.94 -3.51 14.97
C MET A 79 5.58 -4.32 13.82
N GLY A 80 5.26 -4.01 12.55
CA GLY A 80 5.85 -4.71 11.41
C GLY A 80 7.38 -4.54 11.30
N ALA A 81 7.89 -3.37 11.69
CA ALA A 81 9.32 -3.07 11.69
C ALA A 81 10.10 -3.83 12.79
N LEU A 82 9.46 -4.16 13.92
CA LEU A 82 10.10 -4.89 15.02
C LEU A 82 10.17 -6.40 14.74
N GLY A 83 9.14 -6.97 14.11
CA GLY A 83 9.16 -8.39 13.68
C GLY A 83 10.27 -8.70 12.68
N GLY A 84 10.54 -7.79 11.74
CA GLY A 84 11.60 -7.94 10.75
C GLY A 84 13.04 -7.87 11.28
N ALA A 85 13.23 -7.51 12.56
CA ALA A 85 14.55 -7.38 13.20
C ALA A 85 14.97 -8.61 14.03
N LEU A 86 14.10 -9.62 14.17
CA LEU A 86 14.29 -10.80 15.03
C LEU A 86 14.69 -12.07 14.27
N VAL A 87 15.04 -11.98 12.98
CA VAL A 87 15.35 -13.14 12.13
C VAL A 87 16.74 -13.00 11.48
N ASP A 88 17.66 -13.85 11.94
CA ASP A 88 19.08 -13.99 11.55
C ASP A 88 20.02 -12.80 11.80
N ASP A 89 21.13 -13.08 12.50
CA ASP A 89 22.11 -12.07 12.92
C ASP A 89 23.01 -11.55 11.79
N GLU A 90 23.32 -12.37 10.79
CA GLU A 90 24.35 -12.05 9.80
C GLU A 90 23.87 -11.21 8.59
N LYS A 91 22.55 -11.04 8.41
CA LYS A 91 21.97 -10.42 7.19
C LYS A 91 20.97 -9.28 7.46
N ARG A 92 20.92 -8.80 8.71
CA ARG A 92 20.02 -7.76 9.24
C ARG A 92 19.77 -6.60 8.25
N GLY A 93 20.83 -6.00 7.69
CA GLY A 93 20.72 -4.83 6.80
C GLY A 93 20.03 -5.07 5.45
N ARG A 94 20.04 -6.30 4.91
CA ARG A 94 19.39 -6.63 3.63
C ARG A 94 18.04 -7.31 3.82
N ASN A 95 17.88 -8.08 4.90
CA ASN A 95 16.61 -8.70 5.25
C ASN A 95 15.60 -7.70 5.80
N ALA A 96 16.02 -6.63 6.50
CA ALA A 96 15.10 -5.61 7.01
C ALA A 96 14.28 -4.90 5.90
N ALA A 97 14.84 -4.68 4.72
CA ALA A 97 14.15 -4.03 3.60
C ALA A 97 13.02 -4.90 3.01
N ILE A 98 13.19 -6.24 3.02
CA ILE A 98 12.18 -7.20 2.55
C ILE A 98 11.21 -7.54 3.70
N GLY A 99 11.73 -7.68 4.92
CA GLY A 99 10.97 -7.88 6.15
C GLY A 99 10.04 -6.73 6.50
N ALA A 100 10.37 -5.48 6.16
CA ALA A 100 9.46 -4.34 6.31
C ALA A 100 8.22 -4.43 5.41
N ALA A 101 8.26 -5.22 4.33
CA ALA A 101 7.13 -5.44 3.42
C ALA A 101 6.36 -6.76 3.69
N GLY A 102 6.82 -7.60 4.61
CA GLY A 102 6.18 -8.90 4.95
C GLY A 102 5.96 -9.17 6.44
N GLY A 103 6.73 -8.53 7.33
CA GLY A 103 6.70 -8.75 8.78
C GLY A 103 5.45 -8.22 9.49
N ALA A 104 4.69 -7.34 8.84
CA ALA A 104 3.40 -6.87 9.33
C ALA A 104 2.31 -7.96 9.35
N LEU A 105 2.44 -9.02 8.52
CA LEU A 105 1.36 -9.98 8.24
C LEU A 105 0.87 -10.81 9.45
N ALA A 106 1.70 -10.98 10.48
CA ALA A 106 1.35 -11.68 11.72
C ALA A 106 1.03 -10.74 12.90
N GLY A 107 1.77 -9.63 13.03
CA GLY A 107 1.57 -8.67 14.13
C GLY A 107 0.44 -7.67 13.89
N GLY A 108 0.26 -7.21 12.64
CA GLY A 108 -0.68 -6.15 12.27
C GLY A 108 -2.14 -6.54 12.51
N ALA A 109 -2.52 -7.77 12.16
CA ALA A 109 -3.86 -8.29 12.41
C ALA A 109 -4.24 -8.30 13.89
N LEU A 110 -3.35 -8.81 14.76
CA LEU A 110 -3.59 -8.88 16.20
C LEU A 110 -3.52 -7.49 16.86
N ALA A 111 -2.64 -6.60 16.39
CA ALA A 111 -2.60 -5.21 16.86
C ALA A 111 -3.88 -4.44 16.49
N TYR A 112 -4.31 -4.51 15.23
CA TYR A 112 -5.55 -3.90 14.74
C TYR A 112 -6.77 -4.47 15.48
N TYR A 113 -6.83 -5.78 15.68
CA TYR A 113 -7.86 -6.44 16.48
C TYR A 113 -7.92 -5.89 17.91
N ASN A 114 -6.80 -5.97 18.64
CA ASN A 114 -6.73 -5.54 20.03
C ASN A 114 -7.06 -4.05 20.20
N GLN A 115 -6.63 -3.19 19.28
CA GLN A 115 -7.00 -1.77 19.32
C GLN A 115 -8.49 -1.56 19.01
N ARG A 116 -9.05 -2.24 18.02
CA ARG A 116 -10.49 -2.13 17.72
C ARG A 116 -11.34 -2.67 18.87
N GLN A 117 -10.87 -3.68 19.61
CA GLN A 117 -11.47 -4.15 20.85
C GLN A 117 -11.41 -3.09 21.97
N GLN A 118 -10.27 -2.39 22.12
CA GLN A 118 -10.09 -1.32 23.12
C GLN A 118 -10.91 -0.06 22.79
N GLN A 119 -11.08 0.25 21.50
CA GLN A 119 -11.87 1.40 21.03
C GLN A 119 -13.38 1.10 21.00
N ILE A 120 -13.77 -0.16 20.74
CA ILE A 120 -15.15 -0.57 20.49
C ILE A 120 -15.41 -1.91 21.19
N SER A 121 -15.88 -1.81 22.43
CA SER A 121 -16.25 -2.97 23.25
C SER A 121 -17.53 -3.68 22.78
N ASP A 122 -18.41 -3.00 22.05
CA ASP A 122 -19.59 -3.62 21.43
C ASP A 122 -19.21 -4.36 20.14
N ASP A 123 -19.55 -5.64 20.07
CA ASP A 123 -19.16 -6.54 18.99
C ASP A 123 -19.81 -6.15 17.65
N ASN A 124 -21.07 -5.71 17.66
CA ASN A 124 -21.78 -5.33 16.43
C ASN A 124 -21.24 -4.03 15.83
N ALA A 125 -20.93 -3.04 16.68
CA ALA A 125 -20.27 -1.80 16.28
C ALA A 125 -18.84 -2.05 15.80
N ARG A 126 -18.11 -3.00 16.40
CA ARG A 126 -16.75 -3.37 15.97
C ARG A 126 -16.77 -4.05 14.61
N LEU A 127 -17.68 -5.00 14.39
CA LEU A 127 -17.93 -5.62 13.08
C LEU A 127 -18.36 -4.58 12.02
N ALA A 128 -19.27 -3.66 12.37
CA ALA A 128 -19.66 -2.56 11.48
C ALA A 128 -18.48 -1.63 11.14
N SER A 129 -17.53 -1.43 12.06
CA SER A 129 -16.29 -0.69 11.78
C SER A 129 -15.42 -1.42 10.75
N TYR A 130 -15.27 -2.75 10.85
CA TYR A 130 -14.57 -3.55 9.84
C TYR A 130 -15.25 -3.43 8.49
N ALA A 131 -16.57 -3.61 8.42
CA ALA A 131 -17.33 -3.45 7.18
C ALA A 131 -17.16 -2.04 6.56
N THR A 132 -17.04 -0.99 7.38
CA THR A 132 -16.82 0.39 6.94
C THR A 132 -15.41 0.60 6.39
N ASP A 133 -14.38 0.14 7.10
CA ASP A 133 -12.97 0.19 6.67
C ASP A 133 -12.77 -0.60 5.36
N ILE A 134 -13.32 -1.82 5.28
CA ILE A 134 -13.28 -2.67 4.08
C ILE A 134 -14.02 -2.00 2.91
N ASN A 135 -15.17 -1.36 3.13
CA ASN A 135 -15.88 -0.67 2.05
C ASN A 135 -15.19 0.60 1.57
N THR A 136 -14.47 1.30 2.45
CA THR A 136 -13.59 2.42 2.08
C THR A 136 -12.42 1.91 1.23
N ASN A 137 -11.78 0.81 1.66
CA ASN A 137 -10.75 0.12 0.89
C ASN A 137 -11.27 -0.33 -0.50
N ASN A 138 -12.49 -0.89 -0.56
CA ASN A 138 -13.16 -1.27 -1.82
C ASN A 138 -13.32 -0.09 -2.79
N GLN A 139 -13.75 1.08 -2.30
CA GLN A 139 -13.88 2.29 -3.13
C GLN A 139 -12.52 2.80 -3.66
N ASN A 140 -11.45 2.64 -2.87
CA ASN A 140 -10.10 2.99 -3.28
C ASN A 140 -9.54 2.02 -4.32
N ILE A 141 -9.76 0.71 -4.18
CA ILE A 141 -9.41 -0.27 -5.23
C ILE A 141 -10.17 0.05 -6.52
N ASP A 142 -11.48 0.29 -6.43
CA ASP A 142 -12.34 0.68 -7.57
C ASP A 142 -11.82 1.93 -8.30
N ARG A 143 -11.36 2.93 -7.55
CA ARG A 143 -10.74 4.15 -8.08
C ARG A 143 -9.42 3.83 -8.81
N ASN A 144 -8.55 3.04 -8.18
CA ASN A 144 -7.24 2.70 -8.71
C ASN A 144 -7.33 1.81 -9.98
N ILE A 145 -8.25 0.84 -10.00
CA ILE A 145 -8.59 0.01 -11.17
C ILE A 145 -9.02 0.87 -12.35
N ARG A 146 -9.89 1.86 -12.13
CA ARG A 146 -10.33 2.79 -13.18
C ARG A 146 -9.17 3.62 -13.72
N TYR A 147 -8.34 4.18 -12.85
CA TYR A 147 -7.19 4.99 -13.27
C TYR A 147 -6.16 4.18 -14.07
N ALA A 148 -5.74 3.01 -13.56
CA ALA A 148 -4.81 2.14 -14.27
C ALA A 148 -5.39 1.65 -15.61
N THR A 149 -6.69 1.31 -15.65
CA THR A 149 -7.37 0.91 -16.88
C THR A 149 -7.43 2.05 -17.90
N ALA A 150 -7.74 3.27 -17.48
CA ALA A 150 -7.78 4.45 -18.35
C ALA A 150 -6.41 4.76 -18.97
N ALA A 151 -5.34 4.77 -18.15
CA ALA A 151 -3.97 4.95 -18.63
C ALA A 151 -3.57 3.85 -19.63
N GLN A 152 -3.77 2.57 -19.28
CA GLN A 152 -3.47 1.43 -20.15
C GLN A 152 -4.18 1.54 -21.51
N SER A 153 -5.48 1.79 -21.53
CA SER A 153 -6.26 1.93 -22.77
C SER A 153 -5.82 3.14 -23.61
N CYS A 154 -5.51 4.27 -22.97
CA CYS A 154 -5.01 5.46 -23.66
C CYS A 154 -3.63 5.22 -24.30
N TYR A 155 -2.70 4.60 -23.57
CA TYR A 155 -1.38 4.25 -24.11
C TYR A 155 -1.46 3.17 -25.21
N GLN A 156 -2.41 2.23 -25.15
CA GLN A 156 -2.64 1.25 -26.22
C GLN A 156 -3.17 1.90 -27.52
N GLN A 157 -4.06 2.89 -27.39
CA GLN A 157 -4.52 3.70 -28.52
C GLN A 157 -3.39 4.57 -29.10
N ALA A 158 -2.61 5.24 -28.24
CA ALA A 158 -1.44 6.02 -28.62
C ALA A 158 -0.40 5.16 -29.39
N PHE A 159 -0.14 3.94 -28.93
CA PHE A 159 0.74 2.99 -29.61
C PHE A 159 0.21 2.54 -30.97
N THR A 160 -1.10 2.26 -31.05
CA THR A 160 -1.77 1.86 -32.30
C THR A 160 -1.68 2.98 -33.35
N GLN A 161 -1.92 4.23 -32.92
CA GLN A 161 -1.76 5.41 -33.76
C GLN A 161 -0.30 5.62 -34.18
N LEU A 162 0.66 5.49 -33.24
CA LEU A 162 2.08 5.64 -33.53
C LEU A 162 2.59 4.63 -34.58
N ARG A 163 2.10 3.38 -34.54
CA ARG A 163 2.38 2.37 -35.58
C ARG A 163 1.77 2.75 -36.94
N ALA A 164 0.56 3.30 -36.95
CA ALA A 164 -0.09 3.76 -38.19
C ALA A 164 0.67 4.96 -38.81
N ASP A 165 1.06 5.94 -37.99
CA ASP A 165 1.82 7.10 -38.46
C ASP A 165 3.24 6.73 -38.91
N ARG A 166 3.89 5.74 -38.28
CA ARG A 166 5.14 5.16 -38.80
C ARG A 166 4.94 4.57 -40.19
N LYS A 167 3.96 3.69 -40.38
CA LYS A 167 3.69 3.04 -41.67
C LYS A 167 3.28 4.01 -42.77
N ALA A 168 2.68 5.15 -42.40
CA ALA A 168 2.33 6.23 -43.31
C ALA A 168 3.45 7.27 -43.51
N ASN A 169 4.64 7.08 -42.93
CA ASN A 169 5.77 8.03 -42.94
C ASN A 169 5.40 9.45 -42.43
N LYS A 170 4.43 9.55 -41.52
CA LYS A 170 3.89 10.82 -40.98
C LYS A 170 4.67 11.38 -39.79
N ILE A 171 5.64 10.64 -39.26
CA ILE A 171 6.42 11.02 -38.08
C ILE A 171 7.90 10.70 -38.29
N SER A 172 8.77 11.54 -37.74
CA SER A 172 10.22 11.32 -37.81
C SER A 172 10.63 10.11 -36.97
N ASP A 173 11.68 9.43 -37.42
CA ASP A 173 12.30 8.30 -36.74
C ASP A 173 12.85 8.69 -35.34
N ALA A 174 13.17 9.97 -35.12
CA ALA A 174 13.63 10.49 -33.84
C ALA A 174 12.47 10.75 -32.85
N ASP A 175 11.36 11.32 -33.32
CA ASP A 175 10.20 11.62 -32.48
C ASP A 175 9.35 10.36 -32.22
N GLY A 176 9.33 9.43 -33.16
CA GLY A 176 8.74 8.11 -32.98
C GLY A 176 9.36 7.34 -31.81
N ARG A 177 10.70 7.36 -31.71
CA ARG A 177 11.45 6.78 -30.58
C ARG A 177 11.10 7.42 -29.24
N LYS A 178 11.03 8.76 -29.17
CA LYS A 178 10.64 9.48 -27.94
C LYS A 178 9.21 9.12 -27.50
N ARG A 179 8.26 9.12 -28.45
CA ARG A 179 6.85 8.77 -28.19
C ARG A 179 6.71 7.32 -27.70
N LEU A 180 7.43 6.38 -28.32
CA LEU A 180 7.44 4.99 -27.86
C LEU A 180 8.04 4.84 -26.45
N ALA A 181 9.13 5.56 -26.16
CA ALA A 181 9.74 5.57 -24.84
C ALA A 181 8.78 6.11 -23.76
N GLU A 182 8.00 7.16 -24.05
CA GLU A 182 6.97 7.68 -23.12
C GLU A 182 5.83 6.66 -22.91
N ILE A 183 5.34 6.01 -23.98
CA ILE A 183 4.32 4.95 -23.89
C ILE A 183 4.81 3.80 -23.00
N VAL A 184 6.03 3.32 -23.22
CA VAL A 184 6.63 2.22 -22.43
C VAL A 184 6.88 2.66 -20.99
N SER A 185 7.34 3.89 -20.75
CA SER A 185 7.53 4.41 -19.38
C SER A 185 6.21 4.52 -18.64
N GLY A 186 5.20 5.16 -19.25
CA GLY A 186 3.89 5.36 -18.62
C GLY A 186 3.16 4.05 -18.32
N LEU A 187 3.27 3.05 -19.20
CA LEU A 187 2.77 1.70 -18.93
C LEU A 187 3.54 1.01 -17.79
N ASN A 188 4.88 1.05 -17.79
CA ASN A 188 5.68 0.46 -16.69
C ASN A 188 5.34 1.10 -15.34
N GLU A 189 5.27 2.43 -15.31
CA GLU A 189 4.97 3.21 -14.10
C GLU A 189 3.55 2.94 -13.58
N THR A 190 2.56 2.86 -14.48
CA THR A 190 1.18 2.46 -14.14
C THR A 190 1.14 1.08 -13.50
N ASN A 191 1.88 0.10 -14.05
CA ASN A 191 1.91 -1.26 -13.52
C ASN A 191 2.68 -1.37 -12.20
N ALA A 192 3.74 -0.58 -12.00
CA ALA A 192 4.46 -0.51 -10.74
C ALA A 192 3.61 0.11 -9.63
N LEU A 193 2.89 1.21 -9.92
CA LEU A 193 1.92 1.82 -9.01
C LEU A 193 0.80 0.83 -8.64
N LEU A 194 0.23 0.15 -9.64
CA LEU A 194 -0.84 -0.83 -9.42
C LEU A 194 -0.35 -2.03 -8.60
N ALA A 195 0.83 -2.58 -8.89
CA ALA A 195 1.40 -3.69 -8.12
C ALA A 195 1.66 -3.33 -6.65
N LYS A 196 2.08 -2.09 -6.37
CA LYS A 196 2.23 -1.58 -4.99
C LYS A 196 0.88 -1.44 -4.29
N VAL A 197 -0.13 -0.91 -4.98
CA VAL A 197 -1.51 -0.82 -4.50
C VAL A 197 -2.08 -2.22 -4.20
N ASP A 198 -1.88 -3.19 -5.08
CA ASP A 198 -2.34 -4.57 -4.93
C ASP A 198 -1.70 -5.28 -3.72
N GLY A 199 -0.40 -5.07 -3.49
CA GLY A 199 0.30 -5.61 -2.33
C GLY A 199 -0.30 -5.11 -1.01
N ARG A 200 -0.42 -3.78 -0.85
CA ARG A 200 -1.02 -3.16 0.33
C ARG A 200 -2.52 -3.49 0.47
N THR A 201 -3.23 -3.65 -0.65
CA THR A 201 -4.62 -4.11 -0.66
C THR A 201 -4.74 -5.53 -0.12
N GLY A 202 -3.85 -6.44 -0.51
CA GLY A 202 -3.80 -7.80 0.02
C GLY A 202 -3.48 -7.85 1.50
N GLU A 203 -2.51 -7.05 1.94
CA GLU A 203 -2.16 -6.87 3.37
C GLU A 203 -3.37 -6.36 4.19
N ASN A 204 -4.08 -5.33 3.71
CA ASN A 204 -5.31 -4.83 4.33
C ASN A 204 -6.39 -5.92 4.40
N VAL A 205 -6.68 -6.61 3.30
CA VAL A 205 -7.71 -7.66 3.23
C VAL A 205 -7.39 -8.83 4.15
N ASN A 206 -6.11 -9.22 4.27
CA ASN A 206 -5.64 -10.23 5.22
C ASN A 206 -5.75 -9.76 6.68
N THR A 207 -5.44 -8.49 6.95
CA THR A 207 -5.54 -7.86 8.28
C THR A 207 -6.98 -7.83 8.77
N TYR A 208 -7.91 -7.33 7.95
CA TYR A 208 -9.34 -7.33 8.25
C TYR A 208 -9.91 -8.75 8.35
N THR A 209 -9.47 -9.67 7.48
CA THR A 209 -9.86 -11.09 7.52
C THR A 209 -9.50 -11.73 8.86
N GLN A 210 -8.25 -11.60 9.32
CA GLN A 210 -7.79 -12.22 10.56
C GLN A 210 -8.48 -11.62 11.80
N ALA A 211 -8.66 -10.29 11.84
CA ALA A 211 -9.37 -9.62 12.93
C ALA A 211 -10.86 -10.02 12.99
N TYR A 212 -11.52 -10.12 11.83
CA TYR A 212 -12.89 -10.60 11.71
C TYR A 212 -13.03 -12.08 12.12
N GLU A 213 -12.13 -12.95 11.65
CA GLU A 213 -12.10 -14.36 12.04
C GLU A 213 -11.84 -14.54 13.54
N LYS A 214 -11.13 -13.60 14.18
CA LYS A 214 -10.95 -13.57 15.63
C LYS A 214 -12.24 -13.24 16.39
N ASP A 215 -13.06 -12.30 15.90
CA ASP A 215 -14.39 -12.03 16.46
C ASP A 215 -15.41 -13.16 16.20
N LEU A 216 -15.30 -13.88 15.08
CA LEU A 216 -16.15 -15.06 14.87
C LEU A 216 -15.80 -16.21 15.84
N GLN A 217 -14.54 -16.33 16.25
CA GLN A 217 -14.11 -17.31 17.25
C GLN A 217 -14.68 -17.05 18.65
N THR A 218 -14.85 -15.79 19.08
CA THR A 218 -15.37 -15.48 20.42
C THR A 218 -16.85 -15.87 20.57
N VAL A 219 -17.65 -15.70 19.52
CA VAL A 219 -19.05 -16.18 19.46
C VAL A 219 -19.19 -17.66 19.09
N GLY A 220 -18.09 -18.34 18.78
CA GLY A 220 -18.06 -19.76 18.39
C GLY A 220 -18.82 -20.03 17.09
N VAL A 221 -18.37 -19.40 16.00
CA VAL A 221 -18.84 -19.57 14.62
C VAL A 221 -17.63 -19.75 13.71
N GLU A 222 -17.67 -20.68 12.75
CA GLU A 222 -16.67 -20.68 11.68
C GLU A 222 -17.04 -19.66 10.60
N ARG A 223 -16.05 -18.92 10.06
CA ARG A 223 -16.27 -18.05 8.90
C ARG A 223 -16.91 -18.79 7.72
N LYS A 224 -16.56 -20.06 7.49
CA LYS A 224 -17.17 -20.92 6.45
C LYS A 224 -18.69 -21.05 6.59
N GLU A 225 -19.23 -20.94 7.81
CA GLU A 225 -20.67 -20.94 8.06
C GLU A 225 -21.28 -19.58 7.71
N VAL A 226 -20.62 -18.48 8.09
CA VAL A 226 -21.03 -17.13 7.68
C VAL A 226 -21.02 -16.99 6.16
N THR A 227 -19.96 -17.46 5.48
CA THR A 227 -19.86 -17.44 4.01
C THR A 227 -21.11 -18.06 3.38
N LYS A 228 -21.57 -19.24 3.86
CA LYS A 228 -22.79 -19.91 3.36
C LYS A 228 -24.05 -19.06 3.55
N VAL A 229 -24.20 -18.41 4.71
CA VAL A 229 -25.36 -17.54 5.00
C VAL A 229 -25.31 -16.26 4.17
N ALA A 230 -24.13 -15.64 4.05
CA ALA A 230 -23.89 -14.38 3.37
C ALA A 230 -24.04 -14.48 1.84
N THR A 231 -23.76 -15.64 1.24
CA THR A 231 -23.93 -15.92 -0.20
C THR A 231 -25.31 -16.48 -0.57
N ALA A 232 -26.20 -16.73 0.40
CA ALA A 232 -27.54 -17.25 0.14
C ALA A 232 -28.38 -16.21 -0.65
N LYS A 233 -29.30 -16.69 -1.52
CA LYS A 233 -30.20 -15.82 -2.32
C LYS A 233 -31.07 -14.90 -1.46
N GLN A 234 -31.33 -15.27 -0.21
CA GLN A 234 -31.87 -14.41 0.83
C GLN A 234 -31.09 -14.67 2.13
N PRO A 235 -30.06 -13.85 2.44
CA PRO A 235 -29.34 -13.97 3.71
C PRO A 235 -30.30 -13.64 4.87
N LYS A 236 -30.40 -14.56 5.84
CA LYS A 236 -31.23 -14.39 7.04
C LYS A 236 -30.33 -14.43 8.27
N PRO A 237 -30.32 -13.37 9.12
CA PRO A 237 -29.58 -13.40 10.36
C PRO A 237 -30.02 -14.52 11.30
N THR A 238 -29.11 -14.95 12.17
CA THR A 238 -29.36 -15.90 13.27
C THR A 238 -28.81 -15.33 14.57
N ALA A 239 -29.06 -16.00 15.70
CA ALA A 239 -28.56 -15.58 17.01
C ALA A 239 -27.02 -15.46 17.11
N LYS A 240 -26.27 -16.15 16.24
CA LYS A 240 -24.81 -16.04 16.15
C LYS A 240 -24.30 -15.35 14.87
N VAL A 241 -25.06 -15.43 13.79
CA VAL A 241 -24.71 -14.84 12.49
C VAL A 241 -25.56 -13.58 12.31
N THR A 242 -25.16 -12.49 12.95
CA THR A 242 -25.91 -11.21 12.94
C THR A 242 -25.91 -10.56 11.55
N LYS A 243 -26.69 -9.49 11.37
CA LYS A 243 -26.73 -8.71 10.12
C LYS A 243 -25.38 -8.05 9.84
N GLU A 244 -24.66 -7.68 10.90
CA GLU A 244 -23.37 -7.02 10.91
C GLU A 244 -22.27 -8.03 10.54
N VAL A 245 -22.33 -9.25 11.08
CA VAL A 245 -21.54 -10.41 10.63
C VAL A 245 -21.72 -10.67 9.13
N ILE A 246 -22.97 -10.75 8.63
CA ILE A 246 -23.26 -10.97 7.20
C ILE A 246 -22.70 -9.83 6.34
N THR A 247 -22.91 -8.58 6.75
CA THR A 247 -22.48 -7.39 6.01
C THR A 247 -20.95 -7.28 5.94
N THR A 248 -20.25 -7.69 7.01
CA THR A 248 -18.79 -7.73 7.07
C THR A 248 -18.22 -8.77 6.10
N GLU A 249 -18.76 -10.00 6.12
CA GLU A 249 -18.35 -11.05 5.17
C GLU A 249 -18.64 -10.67 3.71
N GLN A 250 -19.80 -10.09 3.40
CA GLN A 250 -20.10 -9.60 2.04
C GLN A 250 -19.12 -8.49 1.60
N SER A 251 -18.69 -7.63 2.52
CA SER A 251 -17.68 -6.60 2.26
C SER A 251 -16.29 -7.19 2.01
N LEU A 252 -15.89 -8.24 2.76
CA LEU A 252 -14.65 -8.99 2.55
C LEU A 252 -14.66 -9.73 1.21
N GLN A 253 -15.75 -10.42 0.86
CA GLN A 253 -15.89 -11.11 -0.43
C GLN A 253 -15.78 -10.12 -1.61
N LYS A 254 -16.41 -8.94 -1.48
CA LYS A 254 -16.26 -7.85 -2.45
C LYS A 254 -14.81 -7.36 -2.58
N ALA A 255 -14.06 -7.29 -1.48
CA ALA A 255 -12.65 -6.92 -1.49
C ALA A 255 -11.76 -7.98 -2.17
N GLN A 256 -12.00 -9.26 -1.88
CA GLN A 256 -11.30 -10.38 -2.53
C GLN A 256 -11.61 -10.45 -4.03
N ALA A 257 -12.83 -10.12 -4.45
CA ALA A 257 -13.19 -10.01 -5.87
C ALA A 257 -12.43 -8.85 -6.55
N LYS A 258 -12.36 -7.68 -5.90
CA LYS A 258 -11.66 -6.50 -6.43
C LYS A 258 -10.15 -6.65 -6.47
N GLN A 259 -9.57 -7.38 -5.53
CA GLN A 259 -8.16 -7.76 -5.59
C GLN A 259 -7.85 -8.59 -6.85
N LYS A 260 -8.72 -9.55 -7.20
CA LYS A 260 -8.59 -10.35 -8.44
C LYS A 260 -8.79 -9.51 -9.71
N GLU A 261 -9.76 -8.59 -9.70
CA GLU A 261 -9.99 -7.61 -10.76
C GLU A 261 -8.72 -6.75 -11.00
N SER A 262 -8.12 -6.23 -9.94
CA SER A 262 -6.88 -5.45 -9.99
C SER A 262 -5.69 -6.26 -10.51
N GLN A 263 -5.53 -7.51 -10.07
CA GLN A 263 -4.53 -8.45 -10.59
C GLN A 263 -4.71 -8.72 -12.10
N GLN A 264 -5.94 -8.76 -12.61
CA GLN A 264 -6.21 -8.86 -14.05
C GLN A 264 -5.82 -7.57 -14.80
N VAL A 265 -6.08 -6.39 -14.22
CA VAL A 265 -5.61 -5.10 -14.77
C VAL A 265 -4.08 -5.03 -14.82
N ALA A 266 -3.38 -5.46 -13.76
CA ALA A 266 -1.91 -5.52 -13.73
C ALA A 266 -1.36 -6.54 -14.74
N SER A 267 -2.03 -7.69 -14.92
CA SER A 267 -1.62 -8.70 -15.90
C SER A 267 -1.80 -8.21 -17.33
N ARG A 268 -2.96 -7.61 -17.65
CA ARG A 268 -3.21 -6.93 -18.93
C ARG A 268 -2.16 -5.85 -19.20
N GLY A 269 -1.81 -5.04 -18.21
CA GLY A 269 -0.81 -4.00 -18.35
C GLY A 269 0.60 -4.54 -18.67
N ARG A 270 0.99 -5.71 -18.13
CA ARG A 270 2.22 -6.41 -18.53
C ARG A 270 2.15 -6.93 -19.96
N THR A 271 1.01 -7.48 -20.39
CA THR A 271 0.78 -7.88 -21.79
C THR A 271 0.93 -6.68 -22.73
N LEU A 272 0.34 -5.52 -22.42
CA LEU A 272 0.51 -4.29 -23.20
C LEU A 272 1.98 -3.88 -23.33
N ILE A 273 2.79 -3.96 -22.27
CA ILE A 273 4.23 -3.67 -22.34
C ILE A 273 4.93 -4.66 -23.28
N SER A 274 4.64 -5.96 -23.17
CA SER A 274 5.17 -6.98 -24.08
C SER A 274 4.78 -6.72 -25.54
N ASP A 275 3.51 -6.43 -25.82
CA ASP A 275 2.98 -6.19 -27.18
C ASP A 275 3.56 -4.92 -27.83
N VAL A 276 3.96 -3.95 -26.99
CA VAL A 276 4.63 -2.71 -27.39
C VAL A 276 6.12 -2.95 -27.64
N CYS A 277 6.80 -3.65 -26.73
CA CYS A 277 8.24 -3.90 -26.77
C CYS A 277 8.65 -4.93 -27.84
N ASN A 278 7.89 -6.00 -28.01
CA ASN A 278 8.18 -7.10 -28.93
C ASN A 278 7.57 -6.89 -30.33
N ASN A 279 7.11 -5.68 -30.65
CA ASN A 279 6.40 -5.41 -31.89
C ASN A 279 7.37 -5.33 -33.09
N PRO A 280 7.20 -6.17 -34.14
CA PRO A 280 8.12 -6.15 -35.29
C PRO A 280 8.07 -4.82 -36.06
N ASP A 281 6.96 -4.09 -36.01
CA ASP A 281 6.84 -2.75 -36.63
C ASP A 281 7.70 -1.68 -35.92
N MET A 282 8.24 -1.98 -34.73
CA MET A 282 8.82 -1.00 -33.79
C MET A 282 10.20 -1.41 -33.23
N GLY A 283 10.80 -2.51 -33.71
CA GLY A 283 11.98 -3.13 -33.08
C GLY A 283 13.22 -2.24 -32.97
N ASP A 284 13.46 -1.36 -33.95
CA ASP A 284 14.54 -0.37 -33.94
C ASP A 284 14.15 0.95 -33.22
N TRP A 285 12.88 1.09 -32.83
CA TRP A 285 12.40 2.18 -31.98
C TRP A 285 12.33 1.81 -30.51
N ALA A 286 12.27 0.52 -30.19
CA ALA A 286 12.06 0.00 -28.83
C ALA A 286 13.11 0.55 -27.84
N PRO A 287 12.68 1.20 -26.74
CA PRO A 287 13.59 1.76 -25.74
C PRO A 287 14.39 0.66 -25.01
N ALA A 288 15.49 1.03 -24.37
CA ALA A 288 16.33 0.06 -23.63
C ALA A 288 15.57 -0.68 -22.51
N SER A 289 14.50 -0.10 -21.95
CA SER A 289 13.59 -0.74 -20.99
C SER A 289 12.79 -1.92 -21.57
N CYS A 290 12.78 -2.12 -22.88
CA CYS A 290 12.20 -3.30 -23.55
C CYS A 290 13.19 -4.48 -23.66
N LYS A 291 14.39 -4.39 -23.07
CA LYS A 291 15.46 -5.39 -23.16
C LYS A 291 15.78 -6.05 -21.80
N ALA A 292 14.80 -6.05 -20.89
CA ALA A 292 14.88 -6.54 -19.52
C ALA A 292 14.16 -7.88 -19.35
#